data_AF-A0A7C3CJ63-F1
#
_entry.id   AF-A0A7C3CJ63-F1
#
_cell.length_a   1.000
_cell.length_b   1.000
_cell.length_c   1.000
_cell.angle_alpha   90.00
_cell.angle_beta   90.00
_cell.angle_gamma   90.00
#
_symmetry.space_group_name_H-M   'P 1'
#
loop_
_entity.id
_entity.type
_entity.pdbx_description
1 polymer ?
#
loop_
_entity_poly.entity_id
_entity_poly.type
_entity_poly.pdbx_seq_one_letter_code
_entity_poly.pdbx_strand_id
1 'polypeptide(L)'
;MEYEFGRLLRQHRNQCLNPQTNKPFSQAYLAELIAYSDKSISNWESGKRLPKRQDRQTQIKLVATFVKYGAMDSAVKANQFLLSGGFAVLSAEECANLNLPDCQPPPQTDSRPSPPAPSPVIFTNIWYTDHRYSLKTLWRDYELGTLFIEANQLRYVGEKTKLEITQCTQLEHTRQYGDLNANWVKLIYQKDEQTHEAWFAQASRLGIGNLIGGSHDLFESLWEWWG
;
A
#
# COMPACT_ATOMS: atom_id res chain seq x y z
N MET A 1 2.25 -14.95 -10.70
CA MET A 1 3.40 -14.14 -10.26
C MET A 1 3.65 -14.52 -8.81
N GLU A 2 4.75 -15.22 -8.51
CA GLU A 2 5.06 -15.56 -7.11
C GLU A 2 5.60 -14.29 -6.43
N TYR A 3 5.01 -13.91 -5.29
CA TYR A 3 5.40 -12.69 -4.59
C TYR A 3 6.77 -12.91 -3.94
N GLU A 4 7.72 -12.02 -4.23
CA GLU A 4 9.14 -12.15 -3.81
C GLU A 4 9.28 -12.36 -2.28
N PHE A 5 8.47 -11.67 -1.48
CA PHE A 5 8.40 -11.90 -0.03
C PHE A 5 8.04 -13.34 0.34
N GLY A 6 6.99 -13.90 -0.26
CA GLY A 6 6.55 -15.26 0.03
C GLY A 6 7.60 -16.31 -0.36
N ARG A 7 8.30 -16.06 -1.48
CA ARG A 7 9.42 -16.87 -1.95
C ARG A 7 10.60 -16.84 -0.96
N LEU A 8 11.02 -15.65 -0.53
CA LEU A 8 12.11 -15.48 0.45
C LEU A 8 11.73 -16.05 1.83
N LEU A 9 10.49 -15.86 2.28
CA LEU A 9 9.98 -16.42 3.53
C LEU A 9 10.12 -17.94 3.55
N ARG A 10 9.64 -18.60 2.47
CA ARG A 10 9.76 -20.05 2.31
C ARG A 10 11.23 -20.50 2.25
N GLN A 11 12.07 -19.76 1.53
CA GLN A 11 13.49 -20.05 1.40
C GLN A 11 14.20 -20.00 2.76
N HIS A 12 14.03 -18.92 3.52
CA HIS A 12 14.64 -18.78 4.85
C HIS A 12 14.10 -19.80 5.84
N ARG A 13 12.79 -20.07 5.84
CA ARG A 13 12.20 -21.15 6.66
C ARG A 13 12.86 -22.50 6.37
N ASN A 14 13.07 -22.84 5.10
CA ASN A 14 13.69 -24.12 4.71
C ASN A 14 15.19 -24.20 5.07
N GLN A 15 15.86 -23.07 5.28
CA GLN A 15 17.25 -23.01 5.75
C GLN A 15 17.37 -23.21 7.27
N CYS A 16 16.32 -22.90 8.04
CA CYS A 16 16.28 -23.14 9.47
C CYS A 16 16.02 -24.62 9.80
N LEU A 17 16.81 -25.20 10.71
CA LEU A 17 16.62 -26.57 11.19
C LEU A 17 15.97 -26.59 12.57
N ASN A 18 14.88 -27.36 12.70
CA ASN A 18 14.22 -27.58 13.97
C ASN A 18 15.17 -28.40 14.88
N PRO A 19 15.51 -27.89 16.08
CA PRO A 19 16.52 -28.50 16.93
C PRO A 19 16.12 -29.88 17.48
N GLN A 20 14.83 -30.20 17.53
CA GLN A 20 14.33 -31.49 18.00
C GLN A 20 14.36 -32.56 16.91
N THR A 21 14.07 -32.17 15.66
CA THR A 21 13.90 -33.14 14.56
C THR A 21 15.03 -33.11 13.54
N ASN A 22 15.91 -32.11 13.61
CA ASN A 22 16.95 -31.80 12.64
C ASN A 22 16.43 -31.71 11.18
N LYS A 23 15.14 -31.35 11.03
CA LYS A 23 14.49 -31.14 9.73
C LYS A 23 14.28 -29.64 9.49
N PRO A 24 14.16 -29.20 8.22
CA PRO A 24 13.70 -27.85 7.92
C PRO A 24 12.42 -27.49 8.67
N PHE A 25 12.28 -26.24 9.10
CA PHE A 25 11.08 -25.78 9.80
C PHE A 25 9.83 -26.07 8.98
N SER A 26 8.78 -26.64 9.57
CA SER A 26 7.46 -26.66 8.94
C SER A 26 6.78 -25.28 9.08
N GLN A 27 5.73 -25.03 8.27
CA GLN A 27 4.92 -23.82 8.44
C GLN A 27 4.32 -23.74 9.86
N ALA A 28 3.84 -24.87 10.38
CA ALA A 28 3.28 -24.96 11.74
C ALA A 28 4.33 -24.63 12.82
N TYR A 29 5.55 -25.14 12.68
CA TYR A 29 6.63 -24.87 13.64
C TYR A 29 7.05 -23.39 13.62
N LEU A 30 7.18 -22.79 12.43
CA LEU A 30 7.44 -21.34 12.34
C LEU A 30 6.29 -20.53 12.96
N ALA A 31 5.05 -20.93 12.70
CA ALA A 31 3.86 -20.26 13.23
C ALA A 31 3.84 -20.25 14.76
N GLU A 32 4.17 -21.38 15.39
CA GLU A 32 4.32 -21.49 16.85
C GLU A 32 5.36 -20.51 17.40
N LEU A 33 6.55 -20.46 16.79
CA LEU A 33 7.65 -19.59 17.24
C LEU A 33 7.30 -18.10 17.23
N ILE A 34 6.44 -17.66 16.30
CA ILE A 34 6.05 -16.26 16.17
C ILE A 34 4.64 -15.95 16.71
N ALA A 35 3.96 -16.94 17.31
CA ALA A 35 2.58 -16.86 17.82
C ALA A 35 1.52 -16.52 16.75
N TYR A 36 1.58 -17.21 15.61
CA TYR A 36 0.59 -17.14 14.52
C TYR A 36 0.01 -18.51 14.18
N SER A 37 -1.00 -18.55 13.31
CA SER A 37 -1.50 -19.79 12.73
C SER A 37 -0.67 -20.24 11.53
N ASP A 38 -0.56 -21.56 11.34
CA ASP A 38 0.03 -22.20 10.16
C ASP A 38 -0.58 -21.68 8.84
N LYS A 39 -1.90 -21.46 8.83
CA LYS A 39 -2.64 -20.88 7.71
C LYS A 39 -2.18 -19.47 7.39
N SER A 40 -1.78 -18.68 8.38
CA SER A 40 -1.21 -17.33 8.14
C SER A 40 0.12 -17.44 7.41
N ILE A 41 1.03 -18.32 7.87
CA ILE A 41 2.31 -18.57 7.21
C ILE A 41 2.10 -19.07 5.77
N SER A 42 1.17 -19.99 5.56
CA SER A 42 0.82 -20.50 4.22
C SER A 42 0.30 -19.40 3.28
N ASN A 43 -0.54 -18.50 3.78
CA ASN A 43 -1.01 -17.34 3.01
C ASN A 43 0.12 -16.37 2.67
N TRP A 44 1.07 -16.16 3.58
CA TRP A 44 2.25 -15.32 3.36
C TRP A 44 3.20 -15.92 2.33
N GLU A 45 3.52 -17.21 2.45
CA GLU A 45 4.39 -17.90 1.49
C GLU A 45 3.79 -18.02 0.09
N SER A 46 2.46 -18.08 -0.02
CA SER A 46 1.77 -18.07 -1.32
C SER A 46 1.48 -16.67 -1.86
N GLY A 47 1.79 -15.63 -1.08
CA GLY A 47 1.49 -14.24 -1.40
C GLY A 47 0.01 -13.90 -1.48
N LYS A 48 -0.87 -14.76 -0.97
CA LYS A 48 -2.32 -14.48 -0.87
C LYS A 48 -2.60 -13.32 0.08
N ARG A 49 -1.78 -13.17 1.12
CA ARG A 49 -1.81 -12.08 2.10
C ARG A 49 -0.38 -11.81 2.57
N LEU A 50 -0.13 -10.62 3.08
CA LEU A 50 1.11 -10.29 3.79
C LEU A 50 0.82 -10.08 5.29
N PRO A 51 1.85 -10.13 6.16
CA PRO A 51 1.75 -9.50 7.48
C PRO A 51 1.27 -8.05 7.35
N LYS A 52 0.51 -7.56 8.33
CA LYS A 52 0.08 -6.15 8.32
C LYS A 52 1.31 -5.25 8.38
N ARG A 53 1.36 -4.20 7.54
CA ARG A 53 2.48 -3.25 7.51
C ARG A 53 2.74 -2.59 8.87
N GLN A 54 1.67 -2.32 9.62
CA GLN A 54 1.71 -1.71 10.96
C GLN A 54 2.17 -2.70 12.05
N ASP A 55 2.15 -4.00 11.78
CA ASP A 55 2.57 -5.02 12.75
C ASP A 55 4.09 -5.23 12.69
N ARG A 56 4.82 -4.20 13.14
CA ARG A 56 6.29 -4.21 13.17
C ARG A 56 6.82 -5.35 14.05
N GLN A 57 6.14 -5.65 15.15
CA GLN A 57 6.55 -6.70 16.06
C GLN A 57 6.60 -8.07 15.37
N THR A 58 5.63 -8.38 14.52
CA THR A 58 5.61 -9.63 13.75
C THR A 58 6.75 -9.69 12.73
N GLN A 59 7.04 -8.58 12.06
CA GLN A 59 8.16 -8.48 11.12
C GLN A 59 9.50 -8.74 11.82
N ILE A 60 9.70 -8.13 13.00
CA ILE A 60 10.91 -8.34 13.81
C ILE A 60 10.99 -9.77 14.35
N LYS A 61 9.87 -10.38 14.79
CA LYS A 61 9.85 -11.79 15.22
C LYS A 61 10.26 -12.76 14.10
N LEU A 62 9.83 -12.51 12.86
CA LEU A 62 10.26 -13.31 11.70
C LEU A 62 11.77 -13.21 11.50
N VAL A 63 12.31 -11.98 11.44
CA VAL A 63 13.76 -11.76 11.28
C VAL A 63 14.52 -12.39 12.44
N ALA A 64 14.12 -12.13 13.68
CA ALA A 64 14.73 -12.70 14.89
C ALA A 64 14.79 -14.22 14.85
N THR A 65 13.71 -14.85 14.38
CA THR A 65 13.67 -16.31 14.20
C THR A 65 14.68 -16.75 13.16
N PHE A 66 14.76 -16.10 12.00
CA PHE A 66 15.73 -16.48 10.97
C PHE A 66 17.18 -16.23 11.35
N VAL A 67 17.46 -15.19 12.14
CA VAL A 67 18.80 -14.93 12.69
C VAL A 67 19.17 -16.01 13.71
N LYS A 68 18.28 -16.26 14.69
CA LYS A 68 18.50 -17.26 15.75
C LYS A 68 18.81 -18.66 15.21
N TYR A 69 18.19 -19.04 14.09
CA TYR A 69 18.35 -20.37 13.49
C TYR A 69 19.24 -20.36 12.23
N GLY A 70 20.04 -19.32 12.03
CA GLY A 70 21.14 -19.29 11.04
C GLY A 70 20.73 -19.11 9.57
N ALA A 71 19.46 -18.78 9.28
CA ALA A 71 19.03 -18.45 7.92
C ALA A 71 19.41 -17.02 7.50
N MET A 72 19.67 -16.13 8.47
CA MET A 72 20.14 -14.75 8.25
C MET A 72 21.34 -14.45 9.14
N ASP A 73 22.38 -13.88 8.54
CA ASP A 73 23.70 -13.65 9.15
C ASP A 73 24.14 -12.18 9.07
N SER A 74 23.35 -11.30 8.44
CA SER A 74 23.72 -9.91 8.18
C SER A 74 22.49 -9.00 8.10
N ALA A 75 22.68 -7.74 8.50
CA ALA A 75 21.64 -6.71 8.39
C ALA A 75 21.15 -6.52 6.95
N VAL A 76 22.04 -6.65 5.96
CA VAL A 76 21.72 -6.53 4.53
C VAL A 76 20.68 -7.57 4.11
N LYS A 77 20.89 -8.84 4.47
CA LYS A 77 19.99 -9.94 4.11
C LYS A 77 18.63 -9.80 4.81
N ALA A 78 18.62 -9.40 6.08
CA ALA A 78 17.39 -9.12 6.82
C ALA A 78 16.60 -7.95 6.20
N ASN A 79 17.28 -6.87 5.83
CA ASN A 79 16.66 -5.70 5.19
C ASN A 79 16.13 -6.02 3.79
N GLN A 80 16.85 -6.81 3.00
CA GLN A 80 16.36 -7.29 1.70
C GLN A 80 15.06 -8.09 1.85
N PHE A 81 14.99 -8.97 2.86
CA PHE A 81 13.78 -9.72 3.18
C PHE A 81 12.60 -8.78 3.53
N LEU A 82 12.82 -7.79 4.40
CA LEU A 82 11.78 -6.82 4.77
C LEU A 82 11.29 -5.97 3.58
N LEU A 83 12.23 -5.45 2.79
CA LEU A 83 11.92 -4.63 1.62
C LEU A 83 11.12 -5.39 0.57
N SER A 84 11.33 -6.70 0.41
CA SER A 84 10.55 -7.53 -0.52
C SER A 84 9.05 -7.59 -0.20
N GLY A 85 8.67 -7.33 1.06
CA GLY A 85 7.28 -7.23 1.52
C GLY A 85 6.76 -5.79 1.62
N GLY A 86 7.54 -4.80 1.20
CA GLY A 86 7.22 -3.38 1.37
C GLY A 86 7.26 -2.93 2.83
N PHE A 87 8.09 -3.56 3.66
CA PHE A 87 8.28 -3.18 5.06
C PHE A 87 9.50 -2.26 5.23
N ALA A 88 9.49 -1.45 6.29
CA ALA A 88 10.65 -0.65 6.66
C ALA A 88 11.87 -1.53 6.98
N VAL A 89 13.07 -1.04 6.66
CA VAL A 89 14.34 -1.67 7.07
C VAL A 89 14.48 -1.68 8.59
N LEU A 90 15.37 -2.51 9.13
CA LEU A 90 15.71 -2.53 10.55
C LEU A 90 16.31 -1.18 10.98
N SER A 91 15.86 -0.66 12.11
CA SER A 91 16.51 0.45 12.80
C SER A 91 17.85 -0.01 13.40
N ALA A 92 18.75 0.92 13.71
CA ALA A 92 20.01 0.58 14.37
C ALA A 92 19.80 -0.18 15.70
N GLU A 93 18.77 0.20 16.47
CA GLU A 93 18.42 -0.46 17.74
C GLU A 93 17.91 -1.89 17.53
N GLU A 94 16.99 -2.10 16.57
CA GLU A 94 16.49 -3.44 16.25
C GLU A 94 17.62 -4.36 15.78
N CYS A 95 18.52 -3.80 14.98
CA CYS A 95 19.66 -4.49 14.42
C CYS A 95 20.67 -4.90 15.51
N ALA A 96 20.92 -4.00 16.48
CA ALA A 96 21.71 -4.30 17.68
C ALA A 96 21.05 -5.38 18.55
N ASN A 97 19.74 -5.29 18.78
CA ASN A 97 18.98 -6.29 19.54
C ASN A 97 19.01 -7.69 18.90
N LEU A 98 19.19 -7.76 17.59
CA LEU A 98 19.29 -9.01 16.83
C LEU A 98 20.72 -9.56 16.74
N ASN A 99 21.73 -8.85 17.26
CA ASN A 99 23.15 -9.17 17.13
C ASN A 99 23.60 -9.37 15.67
N LEU A 100 23.03 -8.60 14.73
CA LEU A 100 23.43 -8.68 13.33
C LEU A 100 24.71 -7.88 13.09
N PRO A 101 25.70 -8.42 12.35
CA PRO A 101 26.82 -7.63 11.90
C PRO A 101 26.36 -6.61 10.85
N ASP A 102 27.16 -5.57 10.66
CA ASP A 102 26.96 -4.53 9.65
C ASP A 102 25.65 -3.74 9.79
N CYS A 103 25.17 -3.58 11.02
CA CYS A 103 24.06 -2.69 11.37
C CYS A 103 24.39 -1.20 11.25
N GLN A 104 25.46 -0.84 10.52
CA GLN A 104 25.61 0.54 10.15
C GLN A 104 24.36 0.91 9.36
N PRO A 105 23.60 1.93 9.80
CA PRO A 105 22.58 2.49 8.93
C PRO A 105 23.29 2.75 7.60
N PRO A 106 22.75 2.29 6.45
CA PRO A 106 23.40 2.51 5.17
C PRO A 106 23.82 3.97 5.17
N PRO A 107 25.13 4.26 4.96
CA PRO A 107 25.69 5.58 5.23
C PRO A 107 24.69 6.58 4.72
N GLN A 108 24.19 7.44 5.62
CA GLN A 108 23.27 8.52 5.27
C GLN A 108 24.02 9.39 4.28
N THR A 109 23.98 8.94 3.04
CA THR A 109 24.63 9.57 1.93
C THR A 109 23.61 10.62 1.59
N ASP A 110 23.66 11.73 2.33
CA ASP A 110 22.93 12.97 2.03
C ASP A 110 23.35 13.55 0.66
N SER A 111 24.23 12.86 -0.07
CA SER A 111 24.59 13.06 -1.46
C SER A 111 23.95 12.05 -2.43
N ARG A 112 23.02 11.20 -1.98
CA ARG A 112 22.14 10.50 -2.94
C ARG A 112 21.32 11.61 -3.60
N PRO A 113 21.46 11.87 -4.93
CA PRO A 113 20.55 12.79 -5.60
C PRO A 113 19.15 12.34 -5.19
N SER A 114 18.38 13.27 -4.62
CA SER A 114 17.02 12.97 -4.17
C SER A 114 16.41 12.12 -5.28
N PRO A 115 15.93 10.89 -4.98
CA PRO A 115 15.32 10.07 -6.01
C PRO A 115 14.38 10.97 -6.78
N PRO A 116 14.47 11.00 -8.13
CA PRO A 116 13.71 11.96 -8.92
C PRO A 116 12.29 11.93 -8.41
N ALA A 117 11.78 13.11 -8.04
CA ALA A 117 10.46 13.22 -7.43
C ALA A 117 9.50 12.33 -8.24
N PRO A 118 8.74 11.43 -7.58
CA PRO A 118 7.95 10.46 -8.31
C PRO A 118 7.09 11.20 -9.34
N SER A 119 7.15 10.75 -10.58
CA SER A 119 6.33 11.34 -11.65
C SER A 119 4.87 11.30 -11.21
N PRO A 120 4.09 12.37 -11.45
CA PRO A 120 2.68 12.38 -11.09
C PRO A 120 1.95 11.22 -11.75
N VAL A 121 1.05 10.58 -11.01
CA VAL A 121 0.08 9.65 -11.61
C VAL A 121 -1.03 10.50 -12.22
N ILE A 122 -1.31 10.29 -13.51
CA ILE A 122 -2.24 11.14 -14.27
C ILE A 122 -3.41 10.31 -14.75
N PHE A 123 -4.61 10.73 -14.36
CA PHE A 123 -5.87 10.19 -14.87
C PHE A 123 -6.57 11.24 -15.73
N THR A 124 -6.74 10.92 -17.02
CA THR A 124 -7.52 11.74 -17.96
C THR A 124 -8.96 11.27 -18.05
N ASN A 125 -9.86 12.15 -18.50
CA ASN A 125 -11.29 11.87 -18.63
C ASN A 125 -11.93 11.54 -17.27
N ILE A 126 -11.62 12.34 -16.26
CA ILE A 126 -12.22 12.22 -14.93
C ILE A 126 -13.47 13.12 -14.88
N TRP A 127 -14.62 12.53 -14.58
CA TRP A 127 -15.79 13.27 -14.13
C TRP A 127 -15.58 13.79 -12.72
N TYR A 128 -15.93 15.03 -12.50
CA TYR A 128 -15.86 15.72 -11.23
C TYR A 128 -17.21 16.36 -10.87
N THR A 129 -17.55 16.32 -9.58
CA THR A 129 -18.56 17.16 -8.95
C THR A 129 -18.17 17.44 -7.49
N ASP A 130 -18.58 18.60 -6.96
CA ASP A 130 -18.31 19.05 -5.60
C ASP A 130 -19.39 18.60 -4.59
N HIS A 131 -20.42 17.89 -5.06
CA HIS A 131 -21.52 17.47 -4.21
C HIS A 131 -22.06 16.09 -4.58
N ARG A 132 -22.84 15.54 -3.65
CA ARG A 132 -23.56 14.29 -3.85
C ARG A 132 -24.87 14.53 -4.59
N TYR A 133 -25.13 13.79 -5.66
CA TYR A 133 -26.44 13.82 -6.30
C TYR A 133 -27.55 13.28 -5.39
N SER A 134 -28.66 14.01 -5.37
CA SER A 134 -29.90 13.62 -4.69
C SER A 134 -31.04 13.37 -5.68
N LEU A 135 -32.13 12.77 -5.20
CA LEU A 135 -33.40 12.61 -5.93
C LEU A 135 -33.94 13.90 -6.59
N LYS A 136 -33.60 15.07 -6.04
CA LYS A 136 -34.07 16.37 -6.55
C LYS A 136 -33.21 16.88 -7.71
N THR A 137 -32.05 16.29 -7.95
CA THR A 137 -31.12 16.66 -9.02
C THR A 137 -31.54 15.92 -10.29
N LEU A 138 -32.45 16.54 -11.04
CA LEU A 138 -32.96 15.97 -12.30
C LEU A 138 -31.89 15.89 -13.40
N TRP A 139 -30.85 16.72 -13.31
CA TRP A 139 -29.77 16.79 -14.29
C TRP A 139 -28.43 16.66 -13.57
N ARG A 140 -27.55 15.80 -14.09
CA ARG A 140 -26.19 15.66 -13.57
C ARG A 140 -25.30 16.71 -14.24
N ASP A 141 -24.77 17.61 -13.44
CA ASP A 141 -23.74 18.57 -13.81
C ASP A 141 -22.37 18.02 -13.40
N TYR A 142 -21.81 17.15 -14.24
CA TYR A 142 -20.42 16.75 -14.10
C TYR A 142 -19.53 17.56 -15.03
N GLU A 143 -18.31 17.79 -14.58
CA GLU A 143 -17.26 18.37 -15.38
C GLU A 143 -16.25 17.29 -15.76
N LEU A 144 -15.79 17.28 -17.01
CA LEU A 144 -14.73 16.39 -17.46
C LEU A 144 -13.38 17.09 -17.33
N GLY A 145 -12.38 16.40 -16.79
CA GLY A 145 -11.05 16.95 -16.62
C GLY A 145 -9.95 15.90 -16.46
N THR A 146 -8.83 16.36 -15.94
CA THR A 146 -7.65 15.54 -15.64
C THR A 146 -7.31 15.66 -14.17
N LEU A 147 -7.10 14.52 -13.52
CA LEU A 147 -6.64 14.42 -12.14
C LEU A 147 -5.15 14.07 -12.12
N PHE A 148 -4.39 14.85 -11.37
CA PHE A 148 -2.96 14.67 -11.12
C PHE A 148 -2.79 14.30 -9.65
N ILE A 149 -2.17 13.14 -9.40
CA ILE A 149 -1.82 12.69 -8.06
C ILE A 149 -0.31 12.87 -7.92
N GLU A 150 0.09 13.87 -7.14
CA GLU A 150 1.47 14.25 -6.87
C GLU A 150 1.81 13.92 -5.42
N ALA A 151 3.10 13.83 -5.07
CA ALA A 151 3.53 13.35 -3.75
C ALA A 151 2.87 14.08 -2.55
N ASN A 152 2.63 15.38 -2.67
CA ASN A 152 2.13 16.22 -1.58
C ASN A 152 0.76 16.86 -1.87
N GLN A 153 0.20 16.61 -3.04
CA GLN A 153 -1.06 17.25 -3.44
C GLN A 153 -1.79 16.44 -4.50
N LEU A 154 -3.10 16.62 -4.53
CA LEU A 154 -3.97 16.18 -5.59
C LEU A 154 -4.50 17.40 -6.30
N ARG A 155 -4.36 17.43 -7.62
CA ARG A 155 -4.77 18.55 -8.45
C ARG A 155 -5.73 18.08 -9.53
N TYR A 156 -6.91 18.66 -9.60
CA TYR A 156 -7.86 18.45 -10.68
C TYR A 156 -7.93 19.69 -11.56
N VAL A 157 -7.91 19.48 -12.88
CA VAL A 157 -8.04 20.54 -13.88
C VAL A 157 -9.11 20.12 -14.88
N GLY A 158 -10.27 20.76 -14.80
CA GLY A 158 -11.31 20.72 -15.82
C GLY A 158 -11.43 22.06 -16.56
N GLU A 159 -12.48 22.19 -17.37
CA GLU A 159 -12.81 23.39 -18.13
C GLU A 159 -13.13 24.61 -17.26
N LYS A 160 -13.89 24.40 -16.18
CA LYS A 160 -14.43 25.44 -15.28
C LYS A 160 -13.84 25.35 -13.88
N THR A 161 -13.43 24.16 -13.46
CA THR A 161 -12.93 23.90 -12.11
C THR A 161 -11.44 23.63 -12.10
N LYS A 162 -10.74 24.30 -11.18
CA LYS A 162 -9.39 23.96 -10.74
C LYS A 162 -9.44 23.70 -9.25
N LEU A 163 -9.07 22.49 -8.85
CA LEU A 163 -9.11 22.06 -7.47
C LEU A 163 -7.72 21.56 -7.07
N GLU A 164 -7.28 21.94 -5.88
CA GLU A 164 -6.04 21.50 -5.26
C GLU A 164 -6.35 21.06 -3.83
N ILE A 165 -5.99 19.81 -3.51
CA ILE A 165 -6.20 19.18 -2.22
C ILE A 165 -4.82 18.73 -1.71
N THR A 166 -4.35 19.38 -0.65
CA THR A 166 -3.09 19.01 0.03
C THR A 166 -3.34 18.11 1.23
N GLN A 167 -4.56 18.12 1.79
CA GLN A 167 -4.91 17.34 2.97
C GLN A 167 -6.30 16.70 2.81
N CYS A 168 -6.31 15.37 2.65
CA CYS A 168 -7.53 14.57 2.62
C CYS A 168 -7.78 13.95 4.00
N THR A 169 -9.00 14.08 4.53
CA THR A 169 -9.39 13.51 5.82
C THR A 169 -10.06 12.15 5.69
N GLN A 170 -10.74 11.90 4.58
CA GLN A 170 -11.45 10.64 4.34
C GLN A 170 -11.53 10.35 2.84
N LEU A 171 -11.33 9.09 2.48
CA LEU A 171 -11.38 8.58 1.11
C LEU A 171 -12.31 7.36 1.04
N GLU A 172 -13.28 7.39 0.13
CA GLU A 172 -14.25 6.30 -0.03
C GLU A 172 -14.43 5.91 -1.50
N HIS A 173 -14.56 4.62 -1.77
CA HIS A 173 -15.05 4.12 -3.06
C HIS A 173 -16.53 3.75 -2.92
N THR A 174 -17.40 4.48 -3.61
CA THR A 174 -18.84 4.46 -3.34
C THR A 174 -19.70 4.68 -4.60
N ARG A 175 -21.02 4.71 -4.40
CA ARG A 175 -22.04 4.97 -5.44
C ARG A 175 -22.62 6.37 -5.26
N GLN A 176 -22.84 7.06 -6.38
CA GLN A 176 -23.74 8.20 -6.41
C GLN A 176 -25.19 7.77 -6.69
N TYR A 177 -26.15 8.64 -6.36
CA TYR A 177 -27.56 8.33 -6.53
C TYR A 177 -27.91 8.08 -8.01
N GLY A 178 -28.61 6.98 -8.27
CA GLY A 178 -28.98 6.54 -9.63
C GLY A 178 -27.91 5.73 -10.37
N ASP A 179 -26.71 5.55 -9.79
CA ASP A 179 -25.70 4.65 -10.36
C ASP A 179 -25.89 3.22 -9.85
N LEU A 180 -25.88 2.27 -10.78
CA LEU A 180 -26.02 0.85 -10.48
C LEU A 180 -24.74 0.27 -9.83
N ASN A 181 -23.57 0.85 -10.14
CA ASN A 181 -22.25 0.37 -9.71
C ASN A 181 -21.47 1.42 -8.90
N ALA A 182 -20.58 0.95 -8.01
CA ALA A 182 -19.68 1.81 -7.25
C ALA A 182 -18.56 2.30 -8.17
N ASN A 183 -18.79 3.46 -8.77
CA ASN A 183 -17.93 4.05 -9.79
C ASN A 183 -17.41 5.42 -9.37
N TRP A 184 -17.58 5.81 -8.11
CA TRP A 184 -17.17 7.12 -7.62
C TRP A 184 -16.18 7.01 -6.47
N VAL A 185 -15.16 7.84 -6.52
CA VAL A 185 -14.24 8.05 -5.42
C VAL A 185 -14.59 9.37 -4.77
N LYS A 186 -15.02 9.31 -3.51
CA LYS A 186 -15.35 10.47 -2.68
C LYS A 186 -14.15 10.81 -1.82
N LEU A 187 -13.73 12.07 -1.89
CA LEU A 187 -12.76 12.67 -0.97
C LEU A 187 -13.49 13.66 -0.07
N ILE A 188 -13.15 13.62 1.21
CA ILE A 188 -13.46 14.69 2.15
C ILE A 188 -12.14 15.36 2.52
N TYR A 189 -12.11 16.68 2.43
CA TYR A 189 -10.89 17.45 2.68
C TYR A 189 -11.22 18.74 3.44
N GLN A 190 -10.20 19.32 4.08
CA GLN A 190 -10.32 20.60 4.77
C GLN A 190 -9.73 21.70 3.90
N LYS A 191 -10.45 22.81 3.79
CA LYS A 191 -9.96 24.03 3.15
C LYS A 191 -10.64 25.23 3.81
N ASP A 192 -9.84 26.19 4.24
CA ASP A 192 -10.32 27.41 4.91
C ASP A 192 -11.21 27.11 6.14
N GLU A 193 -10.78 26.15 6.97
CA GLU A 193 -11.50 25.65 8.16
C GLU A 193 -12.88 25.01 7.87
N GLN A 194 -13.19 24.79 6.59
CA GLN A 194 -14.42 24.15 6.16
C GLN A 194 -14.15 22.76 5.60
N THR A 195 -15.12 21.87 5.81
CA THR A 195 -15.12 20.53 5.24
C THR A 195 -15.76 20.58 3.87
N HIS A 196 -15.04 20.11 2.86
CA HIS A 196 -15.50 20.04 1.48
C HIS A 196 -15.53 18.59 1.00
N GLU A 197 -16.35 18.34 -0.02
CA GLU A 197 -16.40 17.06 -0.71
C GLU A 197 -15.92 17.21 -2.16
N ALA A 198 -15.21 16.21 -2.65
CA ALA A 198 -14.86 16.10 -4.07
C ALA A 198 -15.16 14.67 -4.53
N TRP A 199 -15.91 14.56 -5.62
CA TRP A 199 -16.35 13.29 -6.16
C TRP A 199 -15.75 13.11 -7.54
N PHE A 200 -15.03 12.01 -7.74
CA PHE A 200 -14.38 11.69 -8.99
C PHE A 200 -14.89 10.37 -9.55
N ALA A 201 -15.09 10.29 -10.87
CA ALA A 201 -15.30 9.03 -11.56
C ALA A 201 -14.51 8.99 -12.87
N GLN A 202 -13.97 7.84 -13.23
CA GLN A 202 -13.31 7.69 -14.52
C GLN A 202 -14.35 7.52 -15.63
N ALA A 203 -14.44 8.49 -16.53
CA ALA A 203 -15.35 8.45 -17.66
C ALA A 203 -14.88 7.41 -18.67
N SER A 204 -15.73 6.44 -18.98
CA SER A 204 -15.40 5.45 -19.99
C SER A 204 -15.51 6.04 -21.40
N ARG A 205 -14.48 5.81 -22.22
CA ARG A 205 -14.39 6.34 -23.60
C ARG A 205 -15.48 5.81 -24.54
N LEU A 206 -16.16 4.71 -24.18
CA LEU A 206 -17.17 4.04 -25.01
C LEU A 206 -18.55 3.90 -24.33
N GLY A 207 -18.76 4.49 -23.15
CA GLY A 207 -20.02 4.32 -22.39
C GLY A 207 -20.21 2.94 -21.74
N ILE A 208 -19.31 1.98 -21.96
CA ILE A 208 -19.39 0.60 -21.44
C ILE A 208 -18.46 0.38 -20.21
N GLY A 209 -17.56 1.31 -19.90
CA GLY A 209 -16.56 1.10 -18.84
C GLY A 209 -17.11 1.00 -17.42
N ASN A 210 -18.39 1.30 -17.22
CA ASN A 210 -19.10 1.01 -15.97
C ASN A 210 -19.23 -0.51 -15.68
N LEU A 211 -18.91 -1.39 -16.63
CA LEU A 211 -19.03 -2.85 -16.48
C LEU A 211 -17.72 -3.58 -16.15
N ILE A 212 -16.56 -2.97 -16.32
CA ILE A 212 -15.26 -3.62 -16.09
C ILE A 212 -14.39 -2.70 -15.25
N GLY A 213 -14.43 -2.87 -13.92
CA GLY A 213 -13.45 -2.28 -13.01
C GLY A 213 -13.72 -0.84 -12.54
N GLY A 214 -14.48 -0.01 -13.28
CA GLY A 214 -14.87 1.33 -12.83
C GLY A 214 -13.70 2.20 -12.35
N SER A 215 -13.96 3.10 -11.40
CA SER A 215 -12.97 4.00 -10.78
C SER A 215 -12.07 3.30 -9.75
N HIS A 216 -11.84 1.99 -9.89
CA HIS A 216 -11.06 1.20 -8.95
C HIS A 216 -9.57 1.57 -8.99
N ASP A 217 -8.96 1.61 -10.18
CA ASP A 217 -7.54 2.01 -10.35
C ASP A 217 -7.31 3.43 -9.81
N LEU A 218 -8.30 4.31 -10.02
CA LEU A 218 -8.32 5.65 -9.46
C LEU A 218 -8.35 5.61 -7.92
N PHE A 219 -9.23 4.80 -7.33
CA PHE A 219 -9.31 4.65 -5.88
C PHE A 219 -8.01 4.08 -5.29
N GLU A 220 -7.43 3.04 -5.88
CA GLU A 220 -6.17 2.45 -5.39
C GLU A 220 -5.04 3.47 -5.42
N SER A 221 -4.90 4.24 -6.51
CA SER A 221 -3.88 5.29 -6.61
C SER A 221 -4.10 6.41 -5.59
N LEU A 222 -5.35 6.78 -5.32
CA LEU A 222 -5.69 7.78 -4.29
C LEU A 222 -5.48 7.24 -2.87
N TRP A 223 -5.71 5.94 -2.66
CA TRP A 223 -5.50 5.28 -1.38
C TRP A 223 -4.01 5.21 -1.04
N GLU A 224 -3.16 4.89 -2.01
CA GLU A 224 -1.70 4.93 -1.87
C GLU A 224 -1.15 6.34 -1.64
N TRP A 225 -1.78 7.36 -2.24
CA TRP A 225 -1.41 8.75 -2.00
C TRP A 225 -1.82 9.24 -0.60
N TRP A 226 -2.98 8.78 -0.10
CA TRP A 226 -3.54 9.24 1.16
C TRP A 226 -2.91 8.59 2.40
N GLY A 227 -2.53 7.31 2.33
CA GLY A 227 -2.12 6.50 3.49
C GLY A 227 -0.62 6.21 3.59
#